data_AF-A0A5E4K5F5-F1
#
_entry.id   AF-A0A5E4K5F5-F1
#
_cell.length_a   1.000
_cell.length_b   1.000
_cell.length_c   1.000
_cell.angle_alpha   90.00
_cell.angle_beta   90.00
_cell.angle_gamma   90.00
#
_symmetry.space_group_name_H-M   'P 1'
#
loop_
_entity.id
_entity.type
_entity.pdbx_description
1 polymer ?
#
loop_
_entity_poly.entity_id
_entity_poly.type
_entity_poly.pdbx_seq_one_letter_code
_entity_poly.pdbx_strand_id
1 'polypeptide(L)'
;MVATKVLSPLKAVSMAAFFNLVGPLVFGTAIATTMGKGIIDSRIITVDLIFSTLVGAVIWDLITWYLALPTSSSHALVGGLVGAGIAAAGTGSVHAPGVETIVLFMVVSPIIGLIIGFFFALLIMRAFSKSHPSTINHHIRRLQTLSSAFYSLTHATNHAQKTMGIIAILLVSTSASTPLTSKGLPIPLWVIVSCAAAIGLGTFFGGWRIVKTMAQRVTRLRPYQGFSAETSS
;
A
#
# COMPACT_ATOMS: atom_id res chain seq x y z
N MET A 1 9.11 -5.84 -12.15
CA MET A 1 8.83 -6.34 -13.53
C MET A 1 9.30 -5.45 -14.68
N VAL A 2 8.82 -4.21 -14.79
CA VAL A 2 9.18 -3.33 -15.92
C VAL A 2 10.67 -2.96 -15.86
N ALA A 3 11.18 -2.66 -14.66
CA ALA A 3 12.60 -2.37 -14.42
C ALA A 3 13.53 -3.56 -14.76
N THR A 4 13.09 -4.78 -14.45
CA THR A 4 13.85 -6.03 -14.72
C THR A 4 13.63 -6.58 -16.13
N LYS A 5 12.80 -5.92 -16.95
CA LYS A 5 12.45 -6.30 -18.33
C LYS A 5 11.89 -7.73 -18.46
N VAL A 6 11.21 -8.23 -17.43
CA VAL A 6 10.61 -9.57 -17.43
C VAL A 6 9.31 -9.61 -18.22
N LEU A 7 8.51 -8.54 -18.12
CA LEU A 7 7.24 -8.36 -18.83
C LEU A 7 7.23 -7.04 -19.57
N SER A 8 6.46 -6.98 -20.66
CA SER A 8 6.18 -5.71 -21.34
C SER A 8 5.35 -4.80 -20.42
N PRO A 9 5.49 -3.47 -20.56
CA PRO A 9 4.75 -2.48 -19.78
C PRO A 9 3.26 -2.77 -19.59
N LEU A 10 2.54 -3.00 -20.68
CA LEU A 10 1.10 -3.23 -20.66
C LEU A 10 0.75 -4.50 -19.88
N LYS A 11 1.48 -5.60 -20.11
CA LYS A 11 1.26 -6.87 -19.40
C LYS A 11 1.54 -6.74 -17.90
N ALA A 12 2.60 -6.03 -17.53
CA ALA A 12 2.93 -5.81 -16.13
C ALA A 12 1.86 -4.97 -15.41
N VAL A 13 1.36 -3.91 -16.06
CA VAL A 13 0.30 -3.04 -15.50
C VAL A 13 -1.04 -3.78 -15.42
N SER A 14 -1.44 -4.52 -16.47
CA SER A 14 -2.67 -5.33 -16.45
C SER A 14 -2.66 -6.36 -15.34
N MET A 15 -1.53 -7.06 -15.15
CA MET A 15 -1.41 -8.06 -14.10
C MET A 15 -1.44 -7.42 -12.70
N ALA A 16 -0.71 -6.31 -12.50
CA ALA A 16 -0.77 -5.57 -11.25
C ALA A 16 -2.20 -5.07 -10.95
N ALA A 17 -2.90 -4.52 -11.94
CA ALA A 17 -4.29 -4.07 -11.79
C ALA A 17 -5.25 -5.21 -11.40
N PHE A 18 -5.08 -6.40 -12.01
CA PHE A 18 -5.87 -7.58 -11.66
C PHE A 18 -5.63 -8.04 -10.22
N PHE A 19 -4.37 -8.23 -9.81
CA PHE A 19 -4.07 -8.62 -8.44
C PHE A 19 -4.44 -7.53 -7.43
N ASN A 20 -4.38 -6.26 -7.84
CA ASN A 20 -4.81 -5.15 -7.01
C ASN A 20 -6.33 -5.10 -6.80
N LEU A 21 -7.11 -5.57 -7.78
CA LEU A 21 -8.55 -5.75 -7.65
C LEU A 21 -8.89 -6.95 -6.77
N VAL A 22 -8.17 -8.06 -6.92
CA VAL A 22 -8.48 -9.32 -6.22
C VAL A 22 -8.02 -9.30 -4.76
N GLY A 23 -6.88 -8.70 -4.44
CA GLY A 23 -6.28 -8.70 -3.10
C GLY A 23 -7.26 -8.31 -1.99
N PRO A 24 -7.89 -7.12 -2.08
CA PRO A 24 -8.83 -6.66 -1.05
C PRO A 24 -10.06 -7.56 -0.84
N LEU A 25 -10.41 -8.40 -1.82
CA LEU A 25 -11.55 -9.32 -1.74
C LEU A 25 -11.20 -10.65 -1.05
N VAL A 26 -9.91 -11.03 -1.07
CA VAL A 26 -9.43 -12.33 -0.56
C VAL A 26 -8.92 -12.23 0.87
N PHE A 27 -8.37 -11.06 1.25
CA PHE A 27 -7.76 -10.85 2.56
C PHE A 27 -8.68 -10.05 3.50
N GLY A 28 -8.76 -10.46 4.77
CA GLY A 28 -9.67 -9.90 5.77
C GLY A 28 -9.41 -8.44 6.15
N THR A 29 -10.25 -7.85 6.99
CA THR A 29 -10.33 -6.40 7.24
C THR A 29 -9.60 -5.91 8.50
N ALA A 30 -8.61 -6.65 9.00
CA ALA A 30 -8.00 -6.41 10.31
C ALA A 30 -7.24 -5.05 10.43
N ILE A 31 -6.65 -4.53 9.35
CA ILE A 31 -5.93 -3.24 9.35
C ILE A 31 -6.92 -2.07 9.30
N ALA A 32 -8.10 -2.27 8.74
CA ALA A 32 -9.10 -1.22 8.66
C ALA A 32 -9.62 -0.79 10.04
N THR A 33 -9.68 -1.73 11.00
CA THR A 33 -10.11 -1.43 12.38
C THR A 33 -9.07 -0.62 13.15
N THR A 34 -7.78 -0.80 12.89
CA THR A 34 -6.68 -0.07 13.55
C THR A 34 -6.53 1.35 13.01
N MET A 35 -6.74 1.54 11.70
CA MET A 35 -6.82 2.89 11.09
C MET A 35 -7.99 3.72 11.66
N GLY A 36 -9.04 3.03 12.11
CA GLY A 36 -10.27 3.64 12.60
C GLY A 36 -10.20 4.36 13.94
N LYS A 37 -9.37 3.85 14.85
CA LYS A 37 -9.41 4.22 16.28
C LYS A 37 -8.06 4.62 16.86
N GLY A 38 -6.97 4.42 16.11
CA GLY A 38 -5.61 4.52 16.65
C GLY A 38 -4.98 5.91 16.61
N ILE A 39 -5.47 6.84 15.77
CA ILE A 39 -4.69 8.05 15.40
C ILE A 39 -5.28 9.33 16.02
N ILE A 40 -6.60 9.46 16.06
CA ILE A 40 -7.31 10.67 16.54
C ILE A 40 -8.45 10.27 17.45
N ASP A 41 -8.73 11.10 18.46
CA ASP A 41 -9.84 10.92 19.38
C ASP A 41 -11.15 10.76 18.61
N SER A 42 -11.82 9.62 18.81
CA SER A 42 -13.07 9.27 18.13
C SER A 42 -14.19 10.29 18.38
N ARG A 43 -14.10 11.08 19.46
CA ARG A 43 -15.09 12.10 19.82
C ARG A 43 -15.09 13.32 18.89
N ILE A 44 -13.97 13.60 18.23
CA ILE A 44 -13.83 14.77 17.35
C ILE A 44 -14.00 14.42 15.87
N ILE A 45 -14.22 13.14 15.56
CA ILE A 45 -14.37 12.67 14.19
C ILE A 45 -15.72 13.13 13.65
N THR A 46 -15.68 14.13 12.78
CA THR A 46 -16.83 14.62 12.02
C THR A 46 -16.65 14.35 10.53
N VAL A 47 -17.75 14.46 9.78
CA VAL A 47 -17.74 14.38 8.31
C VAL A 47 -16.77 15.41 7.73
N ASP A 48 -16.77 16.64 8.26
CA ASP A 48 -15.92 17.73 7.80
C ASP A 48 -14.43 17.46 8.05
N LEU A 49 -14.09 16.82 9.17
CA LEU A 49 -12.71 16.43 9.49
C LEU A 49 -12.20 15.35 8.53
N ILE A 50 -13.02 14.31 8.29
CA ILE A 50 -12.68 13.23 7.35
C ILE A 50 -12.57 13.79 5.92
N PHE A 51 -13.50 14.66 5.52
CA PHE A 51 -13.46 15.30 4.22
C PHE A 51 -12.19 16.13 4.04
N SER A 52 -11.86 16.98 5.01
CA SER A 52 -10.63 17.79 5.00
C SER A 52 -9.37 16.91 4.93
N THR A 53 -9.36 15.80 5.68
CA THR A 53 -8.28 14.80 5.66
C THR A 53 -8.09 14.20 4.27
N LEU A 54 -9.17 13.74 3.65
CA LEU A 54 -9.14 13.10 2.33
C LEU A 54 -8.73 14.10 1.25
N VAL A 55 -9.26 15.33 1.29
CA VAL A 55 -8.88 16.39 0.34
C VAL A 55 -7.39 16.70 0.45
N GLY A 56 -6.86 16.88 1.67
CA GLY A 56 -5.43 17.12 1.88
C GLY A 56 -4.55 15.99 1.34
N ALA A 57 -4.91 14.74 1.67
CA ALA A 57 -4.19 13.55 1.21
C ALA A 57 -4.24 13.40 -0.32
N VAL A 58 -5.42 13.56 -0.93
CA VAL A 58 -5.61 13.46 -2.39
C VAL A 58 -4.87 14.56 -3.13
N ILE A 59 -4.93 15.81 -2.67
CA ILE A 59 -4.20 16.91 -3.29
C ILE A 59 -2.69 16.61 -3.28
N TRP A 60 -2.15 16.15 -2.16
CA TRP A 60 -0.74 15.80 -2.06
C TRP A 60 -0.36 14.63 -2.98
N ASP A 61 -1.18 13.58 -3.02
CA ASP A 61 -0.96 12.44 -3.90
C ASP A 61 -1.05 12.83 -5.39
N LEU A 62 -1.95 13.75 -5.76
CA LEU A 62 -2.05 14.27 -7.13
C LEU A 62 -0.85 15.14 -7.51
N ILE A 63 -0.38 16.00 -6.60
CA ILE A 63 0.83 16.82 -6.82
C ILE A 63 2.03 15.90 -7.04
N THR A 64 2.24 14.93 -6.16
CA THR A 64 3.38 14.01 -6.24
C THR A 64 3.29 13.10 -7.46
N TRP A 65 2.09 12.65 -7.83
CA TRP A 65 1.83 11.95 -9.08
C TRP A 65 2.14 12.80 -10.31
N TYR A 66 1.73 14.08 -10.31
CA TYR A 66 2.00 15.01 -11.41
C TYR A 66 3.51 15.24 -11.59
N LEU A 67 4.23 15.41 -10.49
CA LEU A 67 5.70 15.54 -10.45
C LEU A 67 6.44 14.20 -10.63
N ALA A 68 5.70 13.09 -10.72
CA ALA A 68 6.22 11.72 -10.83
C ALA A 68 7.19 11.34 -9.70
N LEU A 69 6.95 11.87 -8.49
CA LEU A 69 7.72 11.57 -7.28
C LEU A 69 7.16 10.30 -6.61
N PRO A 70 8.02 9.31 -6.26
CA PRO A 70 7.58 8.15 -5.52
C PRO A 70 7.37 8.53 -4.05
N THR A 71 6.12 8.78 -3.67
CA THR A 71 5.72 9.10 -2.30
C THR A 71 4.80 8.02 -1.75
N SER A 72 4.65 7.99 -0.43
CA SER A 72 3.78 7.03 0.25
C SER A 72 2.44 7.68 0.61
N SER A 73 1.36 7.24 -0.05
CA SER A 73 -0.01 7.68 0.25
C SER A 73 -0.43 7.43 1.70
N SER A 74 0.23 6.49 2.41
CA SER A 74 -0.05 6.27 3.83
C SER A 74 0.36 7.47 4.68
N HIS A 75 1.45 8.15 4.31
CA HIS A 75 1.93 9.33 5.03
C HIS A 75 1.08 10.54 4.70
N ALA A 76 0.65 10.67 3.44
CA ALA A 76 -0.29 11.71 3.03
C ALA A 76 -1.59 11.60 3.84
N LEU A 77 -2.10 10.38 4.01
CA LEU A 77 -3.32 10.10 4.76
C LEU A 77 -3.19 10.36 6.25
N VAL A 78 -2.13 9.84 6.89
CA VAL A 78 -1.88 10.05 8.32
C VAL A 78 -1.59 11.52 8.62
N GLY A 79 -0.78 12.18 7.79
CA GLY A 79 -0.48 13.60 7.90
C GLY A 79 -1.72 14.48 7.69
N GLY A 80 -2.56 14.15 6.71
CA GLY A 80 -3.84 14.81 6.49
C GLY A 80 -4.78 14.65 7.70
N LEU A 81 -4.82 13.46 8.28
CA LEU A 81 -5.65 13.15 9.44
C LEU A 81 -5.17 13.97 10.66
N VAL A 82 -3.88 13.86 11.00
CA VAL A 82 -3.25 14.62 12.10
C VAL A 82 -3.43 16.12 11.91
N GLY A 83 -3.20 16.64 10.70
CA GLY A 83 -3.38 18.07 10.39
C GLY A 83 -4.82 18.54 10.59
N ALA A 84 -5.80 17.77 10.10
CA ALA A 84 -7.21 18.08 10.28
C ALA A 84 -7.62 18.00 11.76
N GLY A 85 -7.11 17.02 12.53
CA GLY A 85 -7.36 16.90 13.96
C GLY A 85 -6.80 18.05 14.79
N ILE A 86 -5.58 18.49 14.48
CA ILE A 86 -4.95 19.64 15.14
C ILE A 86 -5.74 20.92 14.82
N ALA A 87 -6.16 21.10 13.57
CA ALA A 87 -6.97 22.25 13.18
C ALA A 87 -8.35 22.27 13.86
N ALA A 88 -8.97 21.10 14.06
CA ALA A 88 -10.30 20.99 14.64
C ALA A 88 -10.34 21.13 16.17
N ALA A 89 -9.36 20.57 16.88
CA ALA A 89 -9.41 20.46 18.35
C ALA A 89 -8.06 20.65 19.06
N GLY A 90 -7.06 21.19 18.36
CA GLY A 90 -5.72 21.44 18.89
C GLY A 90 -4.86 20.17 18.99
N THR A 91 -3.64 20.32 19.49
CA THR A 91 -2.64 19.22 19.56
C THR A 91 -3.02 18.09 20.50
N GLY A 92 -3.90 18.35 21.48
CA GLY A 92 -4.40 17.35 22.41
C GLY A 92 -5.36 16.31 21.81
N SER A 93 -5.80 16.50 20.56
CA SER A 93 -6.71 15.56 19.87
C SER A 93 -6.00 14.37 19.23
N VAL A 94 -4.68 14.46 19.10
CA VAL A 94 -3.85 13.45 18.42
C VAL A 94 -3.39 12.42 19.44
N HIS A 95 -3.66 11.14 19.17
CA HIS A 95 -3.16 10.05 19.99
C HIS A 95 -1.68 9.81 19.68
N ALA A 96 -0.81 10.44 20.47
CA ALA A 96 0.65 10.35 20.32
C ALA A 96 1.18 8.89 20.20
N PRO A 97 0.71 7.90 21.00
CA PRO A 97 1.21 6.52 20.86
C PRO A 97 0.88 5.88 19.51
N GLY A 98 -0.27 6.23 18.92
CA GLY A 98 -0.67 5.71 17.61
C GLY A 98 0.17 6.29 16.48
N VAL A 99 0.42 7.60 16.51
CA VAL A 99 1.31 8.27 15.56
C VAL A 99 2.74 7.76 15.70
N GLU A 100 3.24 7.62 16.92
CA GLU A 100 4.58 7.08 17.21
C GLU A 100 4.75 5.68 16.62
N THR A 101 3.76 4.80 16.80
CA THR A 101 3.79 3.44 16.25
C THR A 101 3.90 3.47 14.72
N ILE A 102 3.15 4.35 14.04
CA ILE A 102 3.21 4.49 12.58
C ILE A 102 4.59 4.98 12.12
N VAL A 103 5.13 6.01 12.80
CA VAL A 103 6.45 6.57 12.50
C VAL A 103 7.56 5.54 12.74
N LEU A 104 7.43 4.73 13.81
CA LEU A 104 8.36 3.64 14.09
C LEU A 104 8.36 2.60 12.97
N PHE A 105 7.19 2.09 12.58
CA PHE A 105 7.08 1.09 11.50
C PHE A 105 7.53 1.62 10.15
N MET A 106 7.42 2.92 9.91
CA MET A 106 7.94 3.59 8.71
C MET A 106 9.47 3.53 8.61
N VAL A 107 10.20 3.52 9.73
CA VAL A 107 11.65 3.36 9.74
C VAL A 107 12.05 1.88 9.81
N VAL A 108 11.32 1.10 10.60
CA VAL A 108 11.65 -0.31 10.85
C VAL A 108 11.36 -1.18 9.61
N SER A 109 10.26 -0.93 8.89
CA SER A 109 9.87 -1.78 7.74
C SER A 109 10.88 -1.77 6.58
N PRO A 110 11.45 -0.64 6.13
CA PRO A 110 12.49 -0.66 5.10
C PRO A 110 13.77 -1.37 5.56
N ILE A 111 14.14 -1.25 6.85
CA ILE A 111 15.33 -1.90 7.41
C ILE A 111 15.14 -3.43 7.41
N ILE A 112 14.00 -3.91 7.91
CA ILE A 112 13.68 -5.34 7.91
C ILE A 112 13.62 -5.86 6.47
N GLY A 113 12.93 -5.14 5.56
CA GLY A 113 12.86 -5.52 4.15
C GLY A 113 14.24 -5.58 3.49
N LEU A 114 15.16 -4.66 3.82
CA LEU A 114 16.54 -4.68 3.33
C LEU A 114 17.32 -5.88 3.84
N ILE A 115 17.23 -6.19 5.14
CA ILE A 115 17.93 -7.32 5.76
C ILE A 115 17.43 -8.65 5.15
N ILE A 116 16.12 -8.83 5.08
CA ILE A 116 15.50 -10.04 4.53
C ILE A 116 15.83 -10.16 3.03
N GLY A 117 15.66 -9.08 2.26
CA GLY A 117 15.96 -9.06 0.83
C GLY A 117 17.43 -9.35 0.52
N PHE A 118 18.35 -8.83 1.34
CA PHE A 118 19.78 -9.14 1.23
C PHE A 118 20.07 -10.62 1.53
N PHE A 119 19.48 -11.18 2.58
CA PHE A 119 19.65 -12.59 2.92
C PHE A 119 19.09 -13.52 1.83
N PHE A 120 17.90 -13.22 1.30
CA PHE A 120 17.33 -13.97 0.16
C PHE A 120 18.22 -13.90 -1.07
N ALA A 121 18.76 -12.71 -1.40
CA ALA A 121 19.68 -12.56 -2.52
C ALA A 121 20.94 -13.40 -2.33
N LEU A 122 21.52 -13.43 -1.12
CA LEU A 122 22.67 -14.29 -0.79
C LEU A 122 22.34 -15.77 -0.94
N LEU A 123 21.18 -16.21 -0.44
CA LEU A 123 20.74 -17.61 -0.51
C LEU A 123 20.60 -18.05 -1.97
N ILE A 124 19.97 -17.23 -2.82
CA ILE A 124 19.84 -17.50 -4.25
C ILE A 124 21.21 -17.55 -4.93
N MET A 125 22.08 -16.57 -4.67
CA MET A 125 23.43 -16.55 -5.27
C MET A 125 24.24 -17.78 -4.86
N ARG A 126 24.12 -18.23 -3.60
CA ARG A 126 24.83 -19.41 -3.10
C ARG A 126 24.26 -20.71 -3.67
N ALA A 127 22.93 -20.87 -3.64
CA ALA A 127 22.24 -22.05 -4.14
C ALA A 127 22.47 -22.28 -5.65
N PHE A 128 22.51 -21.20 -6.44
CA PHE A 128 22.69 -21.26 -7.89
C PHE A 128 24.11 -20.93 -8.36
N SER A 129 25.09 -20.89 -7.44
CA SER A 129 26.49 -20.52 -7.73
C SER A 129 27.18 -21.40 -8.77
N LYS A 130 26.74 -22.66 -8.91
CA LYS A 130 27.34 -23.65 -9.83
C LYS A 130 26.53 -23.89 -11.10
N SER A 131 25.37 -23.26 -11.27
CA SER A 131 24.48 -23.54 -12.40
C SER A 131 24.68 -22.55 -13.56
N HIS A 132 24.35 -22.97 -14.78
CA HIS A 132 24.57 -22.15 -15.97
C HIS A 132 23.69 -20.88 -15.95
N PRO A 133 24.26 -19.67 -16.19
CA PRO A 133 23.54 -18.40 -16.07
C PRO A 133 22.26 -18.29 -16.89
N SER A 134 22.17 -18.92 -18.07
CA SER A 134 20.98 -18.85 -18.93
C SER A 134 19.78 -19.60 -18.33
N THR A 135 20.00 -20.79 -17.78
CA THR A 135 18.96 -21.63 -17.18
C THR A 135 18.43 -20.99 -15.90
N ILE A 136 19.32 -20.46 -15.06
CA ILE A 136 18.93 -19.75 -13.83
C ILE A 136 18.07 -18.54 -14.17
N ASN A 137 18.49 -17.73 -15.15
CA ASN A 137 17.77 -16.53 -15.52
C ASN A 137 16.35 -16.84 -16.02
N HIS A 138 16.15 -17.96 -16.73
CA HIS A 138 14.82 -18.41 -17.14
C HIS A 138 13.91 -18.75 -15.95
N HIS A 139 14.42 -19.50 -14.97
CA HIS A 139 13.65 -19.87 -13.78
C HIS A 139 13.37 -18.67 -12.88
N ILE A 140 14.36 -17.81 -12.65
CA ILE A 140 14.23 -16.61 -11.82
C ILE A 140 13.22 -15.63 -12.42
N ARG A 141 13.14 -15.52 -13.75
CA ARG A 141 12.10 -14.69 -14.41
C ARG A 141 10.68 -15.18 -14.12
N ARG A 142 10.46 -16.50 -14.11
CA ARG A 142 9.16 -17.10 -13.74
C ARG A 142 8.85 -16.87 -12.26
N LEU A 143 9.82 -17.10 -11.38
CA LEU A 143 9.67 -16.86 -9.95
C LEU A 143 9.42 -15.39 -9.63
N GLN A 144 10.13 -14.47 -10.28
CA GLN A 144 9.87 -13.03 -10.16
C GLN A 144 8.44 -12.71 -10.60
N THR A 145 7.94 -13.38 -11.64
CA THR A 145 6.56 -13.14 -12.08
C THR A 145 5.53 -13.48 -11.01
N LEU A 146 5.75 -14.60 -10.32
CA LEU A 146 4.93 -15.03 -9.21
C LEU A 146 5.08 -14.09 -7.99
N SER A 147 6.32 -13.73 -7.61
CA SER A 147 6.55 -12.82 -6.48
C SER A 147 5.94 -11.44 -6.70
N SER A 148 6.05 -10.85 -7.89
CA SER A 148 5.41 -9.55 -8.13
C SER A 148 3.87 -9.62 -8.08
N ALA A 149 3.28 -10.77 -8.44
CA ALA A 149 1.85 -10.99 -8.30
C ALA A 149 1.43 -11.04 -6.82
N PHE A 150 2.15 -11.80 -6.00
CA PHE A 150 1.95 -11.82 -4.54
C PHE A 150 2.18 -10.46 -3.89
N TYR A 151 3.23 -9.75 -4.29
CA TYR A 151 3.50 -8.38 -3.84
C TYR A 151 2.33 -7.44 -4.20
N SER A 152 1.81 -7.49 -5.43
CA SER A 152 0.68 -6.65 -5.84
C SER A 152 -0.58 -6.96 -5.01
N LEU A 153 -0.86 -8.24 -4.79
CA LEU A 153 -1.99 -8.73 -4.00
C LEU A 153 -1.95 -8.23 -2.55
N THR A 154 -0.79 -8.37 -1.89
CA THR A 154 -0.59 -7.92 -0.50
C THR A 154 -0.54 -6.39 -0.40
N HIS A 155 0.12 -5.73 -1.33
CA HIS A 155 0.14 -4.28 -1.44
C HIS A 155 -1.28 -3.70 -1.55
N ALA A 156 -2.09 -4.20 -2.47
CA ALA A 156 -3.45 -3.71 -2.63
C ALA A 156 -4.33 -3.98 -1.41
N THR A 157 -4.18 -5.15 -0.79
CA THR A 157 -4.85 -5.47 0.47
C THR A 157 -4.56 -4.41 1.55
N ASN A 158 -3.28 -4.09 1.75
CA ASN A 158 -2.85 -3.10 2.73
C ASN A 158 -3.37 -1.68 2.41
N HIS A 159 -3.37 -1.29 1.15
CA HIS A 159 -3.86 0.02 0.72
C HIS A 159 -5.38 0.13 0.83
N ALA A 160 -6.11 -0.90 0.39
CA ALA A 160 -7.56 -0.91 0.43
C ALA A 160 -8.09 -0.88 1.86
N GLN A 161 -7.48 -1.64 2.79
CA GLN A 161 -7.91 -1.63 4.18
C GLN A 161 -7.77 -0.25 4.85
N LYS A 162 -6.79 0.58 4.47
CA LYS A 162 -6.67 1.96 4.98
C LYS A 162 -7.85 2.83 4.53
N THR A 163 -8.19 2.77 3.25
CA THR A 163 -9.34 3.48 2.69
C THR A 163 -10.66 2.97 3.26
N MET A 164 -10.82 1.65 3.38
CA MET A 164 -11.99 1.03 4.02
C MET A 164 -12.12 1.46 5.48
N GLY A 165 -11.01 1.58 6.22
CA GLY A 165 -11.01 2.05 7.60
C GLY A 165 -11.58 3.46 7.74
N ILE A 166 -11.18 4.39 6.87
CA ILE A 166 -11.72 5.76 6.87
C ILE A 166 -13.20 5.78 6.52
N ILE A 167 -13.61 5.04 5.48
CA ILE A 167 -15.03 4.94 5.10
C ILE A 167 -15.86 4.33 6.23
N ALA A 168 -15.32 3.31 6.92
CA ALA A 168 -16.00 2.68 8.04
C ALA A 168 -16.20 3.63 9.22
N ILE A 169 -15.19 4.45 9.56
CA ILE A 169 -15.35 5.52 10.55
C ILE A 169 -16.44 6.50 10.11
N LEU A 170 -16.42 6.92 8.85
CA LEU A 170 -17.39 7.88 8.33
C LEU A 170 -18.83 7.35 8.45
N LEU A 171 -19.05 6.09 8.10
CA LEU A 171 -20.34 5.42 8.24
C LEU A 171 -20.81 5.34 9.71
N VAL A 172 -19.88 5.06 10.64
CA VAL A 172 -20.17 5.08 12.07
C VAL A 172 -20.50 6.50 12.55
N SER A 173 -19.77 7.52 12.10
CA SER A 173 -20.00 8.92 12.50
C SER A 173 -21.33 9.49 12.02
N THR A 174 -21.86 8.97 10.90
CA THR A 174 -23.10 9.44 10.28
C THR A 174 -24.33 8.65 10.73
N SER A 175 -24.20 7.73 11.69
CA SER A 175 -25.25 6.77 12.09
C SER A 175 -25.78 5.89 10.94
N ALA A 176 -25.10 5.88 9.79
CA ALA A 176 -25.46 5.09 8.62
C ALA A 176 -25.01 3.64 8.81
N SER A 177 -25.85 2.89 9.51
CA SER A 177 -26.01 1.44 9.32
C SER A 177 -24.88 0.50 9.77
N THR A 178 -24.19 0.72 10.91
CA THR A 178 -23.53 -0.41 11.62
C THR A 178 -23.39 -0.13 13.13
N PRO A 179 -24.08 -0.89 14.01
CA PRO A 179 -23.74 -0.91 15.43
C PRO A 179 -22.30 -1.40 15.61
N LEU A 180 -21.58 -0.84 16.59
CA LEU A 180 -20.29 -1.37 17.06
C LEU A 180 -20.53 -2.75 17.70
N THR A 181 -20.54 -3.80 16.90
CA THR A 181 -20.65 -5.17 17.41
C THR A 181 -19.31 -5.58 18.02
N SER A 182 -19.33 -6.36 19.10
CA SER A 182 -18.17 -6.85 19.86
C SER A 182 -17.13 -7.68 19.08
N LYS A 183 -17.31 -7.87 17.76
CA LYS A 183 -16.43 -8.63 16.84
C LYS A 183 -15.65 -7.77 15.83
N GLY A 184 -15.72 -6.44 15.90
CA GLY A 184 -15.01 -5.51 15.01
C GLY A 184 -15.94 -4.58 14.23
N LEU A 185 -15.40 -3.66 13.41
CA LEU A 185 -16.21 -2.89 12.45
C LEU A 185 -16.54 -3.81 11.26
N PRO A 186 -17.81 -4.22 11.05
CA PRO A 186 -18.17 -4.97 9.87
C PRO A 186 -18.14 -4.01 8.68
N ILE A 187 -17.15 -4.18 7.80
CA ILE A 187 -17.01 -3.36 6.60
C ILE A 187 -17.97 -3.92 5.55
N PRO A 188 -18.92 -3.12 5.04
CA PRO A 188 -19.86 -3.59 4.03
C PRO A 188 -19.12 -4.05 2.78
N LEU A 189 -19.62 -5.12 2.15
CA LEU A 189 -19.02 -5.69 0.93
C LEU A 189 -18.93 -4.65 -0.20
N TRP A 190 -19.89 -3.73 -0.30
CA TRP A 190 -19.85 -2.66 -1.30
C TRP A 190 -18.64 -1.74 -1.10
N VAL A 191 -18.24 -1.44 0.15
CA VAL A 191 -17.04 -0.63 0.44
C VAL A 191 -15.79 -1.36 -0.02
N ILE A 192 -15.73 -2.67 0.25
CA ILE A 192 -14.60 -3.52 -0.16
C ILE A 192 -14.47 -3.51 -1.69
N VAL A 193 -15.57 -3.78 -2.39
CA VAL A 193 -15.61 -3.83 -3.86
C VAL A 193 -15.29 -2.45 -4.47
N SER A 194 -15.83 -1.36 -3.93
CA SER A 194 -15.53 0.00 -4.41
C SER A 194 -14.06 0.37 -4.23
N CYS A 195 -13.46 0.05 -3.07
CA CYS A 195 -12.03 0.29 -2.84
C CYS A 195 -11.15 -0.55 -3.77
N ALA A 196 -11.49 -1.84 -3.93
CA ALA A 196 -10.80 -2.75 -4.82
C ALA A 196 -10.84 -2.26 -6.27
N ALA A 197 -12.02 -1.86 -6.75
CA ALA A 197 -12.21 -1.31 -8.09
C ALA A 197 -11.42 -0.02 -8.28
N ALA A 198 -11.46 0.90 -7.32
CA ALA A 198 -10.72 2.16 -7.39
C ALA A 198 -9.19 1.93 -7.48
N ILE A 199 -8.63 1.03 -6.68
CA ILE A 199 -7.19 0.73 -6.71
C ILE A 199 -6.82 0.00 -8.02
N GLY A 200 -7.61 -0.99 -8.45
CA GLY A 200 -7.39 -1.72 -9.69
C GLY A 200 -7.41 -0.79 -10.91
N LEU A 201 -8.45 0.04 -11.04
CA LEU A 201 -8.59 1.03 -12.12
C LEU A 201 -7.49 2.09 -12.05
N GLY A 202 -7.20 2.63 -10.85
CA GLY A 202 -6.13 3.61 -10.65
C GLY A 202 -4.75 3.07 -11.05
N THR A 203 -4.48 1.79 -10.75
CA THR A 203 -3.24 1.10 -11.17
C THR A 203 -3.15 1.02 -12.68
N PHE A 204 -4.27 0.68 -13.34
CA PHE A 204 -4.32 0.51 -14.79
C PHE A 204 -4.14 1.84 -15.54
N PHE A 205 -4.90 2.88 -15.16
CA PHE A 205 -4.92 4.16 -15.86
C PHE A 205 -3.84 5.15 -15.41
N GLY A 206 -3.56 5.22 -14.10
CA GLY A 206 -2.70 6.25 -13.52
C GLY A 206 -1.27 5.78 -13.19
N GLY A 207 -1.03 4.47 -13.07
CA GLY A 207 0.22 3.93 -12.55
C GLY A 207 1.43 4.11 -13.45
N TRP A 208 1.24 4.26 -14.77
CA TRP A 208 2.34 4.23 -15.73
C TRP A 208 3.39 5.34 -15.51
N ARG A 209 2.95 6.55 -15.18
CA ARG A 209 3.85 7.71 -15.01
C ARG A 209 4.88 7.47 -13.90
N ILE A 210 4.42 6.97 -12.75
CA ILE A 210 5.27 6.65 -11.59
C ILE A 210 6.12 5.41 -11.87
N VAL A 211 5.54 4.35 -12.46
CA VAL A 211 6.26 3.12 -12.81
C VAL A 211 7.44 3.41 -13.74
N LYS A 212 7.26 4.31 -14.72
CA LYS A 212 8.33 4.72 -15.62
C LYS A 212 9.49 5.40 -14.87
N THR A 213 9.19 6.30 -13.93
CA THR A 213 10.21 6.96 -13.10
C THR A 213 10.98 5.93 -12.27
N MET A 214 10.28 5.06 -11.54
CA MET A 214 10.90 4.02 -10.71
C MET A 214 11.76 3.06 -11.53
N ALA A 215 11.28 2.65 -12.71
CA ALA A 215 11.97 1.69 -13.57
C ALA A 215 13.21 2.27 -14.29
N GLN A 216 13.22 3.58 -14.58
CA GLN A 216 14.27 4.20 -15.41
C GLN A 216 15.26 5.06 -14.62
N ARG A 217 14.84 5.69 -13.51
CA ARG A 217 15.64 6.70 -12.82
C ARG A 217 16.20 6.29 -11.46
N VAL A 218 15.69 5.23 -10.83
CA VAL A 218 16.06 4.88 -9.44
C VAL A 218 17.16 3.82 -9.39
N THR A 219 16.91 2.60 -9.88
CA THR A 219 17.94 1.54 -9.86
C THR A 219 17.77 0.52 -10.99
N ARG A 220 18.87 0.13 -11.64
CA ARG A 220 18.87 -0.97 -12.62
C ARG A 220 18.94 -2.31 -11.89
N LEU A 221 17.78 -2.94 -11.69
CA LEU A 221 17.68 -4.25 -11.03
C LEU A 221 17.85 -5.41 -12.01
N ARG A 222 18.62 -6.42 -11.62
CA ARG A 222 18.64 -7.73 -12.29
C ARG A 222 17.45 -8.58 -11.79
N PRO A 223 16.96 -9.57 -12.58
CA PRO A 223 15.79 -10.36 -12.20
C PRO A 223 15.86 -11.03 -10.82
N TYR A 224 17.04 -11.55 -10.42
CA TYR A 224 17.21 -12.17 -9.10
C TYR A 224 17.14 -11.17 -7.94
N GLN A 225 17.62 -9.93 -8.16
CA GLN A 225 17.50 -8.84 -7.19
C GLN A 225 16.04 -8.40 -7.09
N GLY A 226 15.34 -8.33 -8.23
CA GLY A 226 13.91 -8.04 -8.27
C GLY A 226 13.07 -9.07 -7.52
N PHE A 227 13.31 -10.37 -7.75
CA PHE A 227 12.64 -11.44 -7.00
C PHE A 227 12.91 -11.36 -5.49
N SER A 228 14.16 -11.11 -5.09
CA SER A 228 14.53 -11.02 -3.67
C SER A 228 13.84 -9.82 -3.00
N ALA A 229 13.84 -8.66 -3.65
CA ALA A 229 13.21 -7.45 -3.15
C ALA A 229 11.67 -7.57 -3.06
N GLU A 230 11.04 -8.16 -4.08
CA GLU A 230 9.58 -8.36 -4.12
C GLU A 230 9.12 -9.43 -3.09
N THR A 231 9.97 -10.39 -2.73
CA THR A 231 9.65 -11.42 -1.73
C THR A 231 9.86 -10.94 -0.30
N SER A 232 10.73 -9.94 -0.08
CA SER A 232 10.99 -9.35 1.23
C SER A 232 10.07 -8.18 1.59
N SER A 233 9.19 -7.76 0.67
CA SER A 233 8.29 -6.62 0.82
C SER A 233 6.89 -7.07 1.19
#